data_AF-A0A970Q1M9-F1
#
_entry.id   AF-A0A970Q1M9-F1
#
_cell.length_a   1.000
_cell.length_b   1.000
_cell.length_c   1.000
_cell.angle_alpha   90.00
_cell.angle_beta   90.00
_cell.angle_gamma   90.00
#
_symmetry.space_group_name_H-M   'P 1'
#
loop_
_entity.id
_entity.type
_entity.pdbx_description
1 polymer ?
#
loop_
_entity_poly.entity_id
_entity_poly.type
_entity_poly.pdbx_seq_one_letter_code
_entity_poly.pdbx_strand_id
1 'polypeptide(L)' 'MKLTEELMARIEFYVKENETKRAEGKAKQQKKKIDIYEELINEGFDISYPSVCNAVRGLYQKNKEAYIKQEY' A
#
# COMPACT_ATOMS: atom_id res chain seq x y z
N MET A 1 -6.42 5.36 -18.95
CA MET A 1 -5.34 4.61 -18.27
C MET A 1 -5.93 3.98 -17.01
N LYS A 2 -6.45 2.74 -17.09
CA LYS A 2 -7.17 2.11 -15.96
C LYS A 2 -6.29 1.26 -15.04
N LEU A 3 -5.19 0.72 -15.58
CA LEU A 3 -4.27 -0.16 -14.84
C LEU A 3 -3.65 0.53 -13.61
N THR A 4 -3.35 1.82 -13.74
CA THR A 4 -2.66 2.58 -12.69
C THR A 4 -3.56 2.87 -11.48
N GLU A 5 -4.85 3.06 -11.70
CA GLU A 5 -5.81 3.35 -10.61
C GLU A 5 -6.10 2.09 -9.79
N GLU A 6 -6.33 0.96 -10.46
CA GLU A 6 -6.56 -0.33 -9.80
C GLU A 6 -5.33 -0.80 -9.02
N LEU A 7 -4.14 -0.66 -9.61
CA LEU A 7 -2.88 -0.95 -8.93
C LEU A 7 -2.69 -0.07 -7.69
N MET A 8 -2.94 1.24 -7.77
CA MET A 8 -2.84 2.13 -6.62
C MET A 8 -3.85 1.75 -5.52
N ALA A 9 -5.09 1.43 -5.90
CA ALA A 9 -6.11 0.97 -4.95
C ALA A 9 -5.70 -0.34 -4.26
N ARG A 10 -5.06 -1.25 -4.99
CA ARG A 10 -4.57 -2.52 -4.44
C ARG A 10 -3.42 -2.33 -3.47
N ILE A 11 -2.46 -1.46 -3.80
CA ILE A 11 -1.36 -1.11 -2.89
C ILE A 11 -1.92 -0.42 -1.63
N GLU A 12 -2.90 0.47 -1.78
CA GLU A 12 -3.55 1.13 -0.65
C GLU A 12 -4.26 0.13 0.26
N PHE A 13 -4.94 -0.88 -0.31
CA PHE A 13 -5.56 -1.96 0.45
C PHE A 13 -4.54 -2.70 1.33
N TYR A 14 -3.39 -3.09 0.78
CA TYR A 14 -2.35 -3.77 1.55
C TYR A 14 -1.72 -2.88 2.64
N VAL A 15 -1.56 -1.58 2.36
CA VAL A 15 -1.06 -0.63 3.36
C VAL A 15 -2.04 -0.47 4.51
N LYS A 16 -3.34 -0.29 4.22
CA LYS A 16 -4.40 -0.21 5.24
C LYS A 16 -4.51 -1.48 6.06
N GLU A 17 -4.42 -2.65 5.42
CA GLU A 17 -4.44 -3.95 6.11
C GLU A 17 -3.27 -4.05 7.11
N ASN A 18 -2.08 -3.57 6.74
CA ASN A 18 -0.93 -3.50 7.63
C ASN A 18 -1.15 -2.53 8.81
N GLU A 19 -1.79 -1.38 8.58
CA GLU A 19 -2.15 -0.43 9.64
C GLU A 19 -3.16 -1.05 10.62
N THR A 20 -4.20 -1.73 10.11
CA THR A 20 -5.17 -2.46 10.94
C THR A 20 -4.48 -3.55 11.77
N LYS A 21 -3.64 -4.39 11.13
CA LYS A 21 -2.87 -5.43 11.84
C LYS A 21 -1.96 -4.84 12.93
N ARG A 22 -1.37 -3.67 12.68
CA ARG A 22 -0.57 -2.95 13.68
C ARG A 22 -1.43 -2.43 14.83
N ALA A 23 -2.62 -1.87 14.54
CA ALA A 23 -3.57 -1.42 15.54
C ALA A 23 -4.10 -2.56 16.42
N GLU A 24 -4.32 -3.75 15.83
CA GLU A 24 -4.71 -4.98 16.54
C GLU A 24 -3.56 -5.65 17.31
N GLY A 25 -2.33 -5.11 17.27
CA GLY A 25 -1.16 -5.72 17.92
C GLY A 25 -0.55 -6.91 17.17
N LYS A 26 -1.07 -7.27 15.98
CA LYS A 26 -0.54 -8.30 15.07
C LYS A 26 0.57 -7.76 14.17
N ALA A 27 1.47 -6.95 14.72
CA ALA A 27 2.54 -6.30 13.97
C ALA A 27 3.45 -7.29 13.21
N LYS A 28 3.58 -8.54 13.68
CA LYS A 28 4.35 -9.60 13.02
C LYS A 28 3.68 -10.16 11.75
N GLN A 29 2.38 -9.94 11.55
CA GLN A 29 1.61 -10.42 10.39
C GLN A 29 1.49 -9.39 9.27
N GLN A 30 2.20 -8.27 9.38
CA GLN A 30 2.25 -7.25 8.33
C GLN A 30 2.91 -7.84 7.08
N LYS A 31 2.30 -7.63 5.91
CA LYS A 31 2.90 -7.99 4.63
C LYS A 31 4.11 -7.09 4.38
N LYS A 32 5.25 -7.71 4.03
CA LYS A 32 6.44 -6.95 3.62
C LYS A 32 6.22 -6.39 2.23
N LYS A 33 7.03 -5.40 1.85
CA LYS A 33 7.00 -4.82 0.50
C LYS A 33 7.26 -5.87 -0.59
N ILE A 34 8.03 -6.90 -0.29
CA ILE A 34 8.30 -8.01 -1.21
C ILE A 34 7.04 -8.88 -1.40
N ASP A 35 6.34 -9.21 -0.33
CA ASP A 35 5.09 -9.99 -0.39
C ASP A 35 4.02 -9.22 -1.19
N ILE A 36 3.91 -7.89 -0.97
CA ILE A 36 2.99 -7.02 -1.73
C ILE A 36 3.37 -7.02 -3.22
N TYR A 37 4.65 -7.00 -3.54
CA TYR A 37 5.12 -7.04 -4.92
C TYR A 37 4.77 -8.37 -5.59
N GLU A 38 5.02 -9.50 -4.93
CA GLU A 38 4.71 -10.83 -5.46
C GLU A 38 3.21 -11.02 -5.68
N GLU A 39 2.37 -10.51 -4.78
CA GLU A 39 0.91 -10.56 -4.94
C GLU A 39 0.45 -9.72 -6.14
N LEU A 40 1.02 -8.53 -6.35
CA LEU A 40 0.71 -7.69 -7.52
C LEU A 40 1.12 -8.38 -8.83
N ILE A 41 2.28 -9.03 -8.87
CA ILE A 41 2.70 -9.80 -10.04
C ILE A 41 1.76 -10.99 -10.27
N ASN A 42 1.35 -11.71 -9.21
CA ASN A 42 0.39 -12.82 -9.29
C ASN A 42 -1.00 -12.37 -9.77
N GLU A 43 -1.43 -11.18 -9.38
CA GLU A 43 -2.68 -10.56 -9.85
C GLU A 43 -2.61 -10.14 -11.34
N GLY A 44 -1.42 -10.17 -11.95
CA GLY A 44 -1.21 -9.88 -13.36
C GLY A 44 -0.80 -8.43 -13.65
N PHE A 45 -0.40 -7.67 -12.63
CA PHE A 45 0.10 -6.31 -12.82
C PHE A 45 1.55 -6.32 -13.31
N ASP A 46 1.80 -5.67 -14.44
CA ASP A 46 3.18 -5.43 -14.92
C ASP A 46 3.75 -4.18 -14.23
N ILE A 47 4.42 -4.38 -13.09
CA ILE A 47 5.06 -3.31 -12.32
C ILE A 47 6.45 -3.74 -11.84
N SER A 48 7.37 -2.78 -11.77
CA SER A 48 8.69 -2.99 -11.18
C SER A 48 8.67 -2.79 -9.67
N TYR A 49 9.44 -3.59 -8.92
CA TYR A 49 9.64 -3.42 -7.47
C TYR A 49 9.94 -1.97 -7.00
N PRO A 50 10.84 -1.19 -7.65
CA PRO A 50 11.06 0.21 -7.27
C PRO A 50 9.81 1.07 -7.41
N SER A 51 8.97 0.81 -8.42
CA SER A 51 7.69 1.52 -8.61
C SER A 51 6.72 1.21 -7.49
N VAL A 52 6.64 -0.05 -7.03
CA VAL A 52 5.85 -0.42 -5.84
C VAL A 52 6.36 0.31 -4.60
N CYS A 53 7.68 0.35 -4.38
CA CYS A 53 8.25 1.05 -3.22
C CYS A 53 7.93 2.55 -3.24
N ASN A 54 7.99 3.19 -4.41
CA ASN A 54 7.64 4.60 -4.58
C ASN A 54 6.13 4.85 -4.38
N ALA A 55 5.27 3.99 -4.93
CA ALA A 55 3.82 4.07 -4.74
C ALA A 55 3.45 3.93 -3.25
N VAL A 56 4.01 2.93 -2.56
CA VAL A 56 3.82 2.74 -1.12
C VAL A 56 4.29 3.98 -0.33
N ARG A 57 5.47 4.53 -0.64
CA ARG A 57 5.96 5.77 0.00
C ARG A 57 5.01 6.95 -0.22
N GLY A 58 4.55 7.13 -1.46
CA GLY A 58 3.58 8.18 -1.80
C GLY A 58 2.26 8.03 -1.05
N LEU A 59 1.77 6.80 -0.87
CA LEU A 59 0.57 6.52 -0.09
C LEU A 59 0.75 6.81 1.40
N TYR A 60 1.88 6.44 2.00
CA TYR A 60 2.17 6.80 3.39
C TYR A 60 2.25 8.33 3.58
N GLN A 61 2.85 9.04 2.62
CA GLN A 61 2.92 10.50 2.65
C GLN A 61 1.55 11.13 2.48
N LYS A 62 0.74 10.63 1.55
CA LYS A 62 -0.65 11.08 1.32
C LYS A 62 -1.55 10.78 2.52
N ASN A 63 -1.41 9.61 3.16
CA ASN A 63 -2.14 9.28 4.39
C ASN A 63 -1.73 10.22 5.53
N LYS A 64 -0.44 10.58 5.66
CA LYS A 64 0.01 11.55 6.64
C LYS A 64 -0.58 12.95 6.38
N GLU A 65 -0.64 13.38 5.12
CA GLU A 65 -1.25 14.65 4.71
C GLU A 65 -2.78 14.65 4.86
N ALA A 66 -3.46 13.55 4.54
CA ALA A 66 -4.90 13.38 4.70
C ALA A 66 -5.28 13.32 6.19
N TYR A 67 -4.48 12.65 7.02
CA TYR A 67 -4.62 12.61 8.47
C TYR A 67 -4.51 14.03 9.08
N ILE A 68 -3.60 14.87 8.58
CA ILE A 68 -3.48 16.28 9.01
C ILE A 68 -4.71 17.12 8.63
N LYS A 69 -5.43 16.78 7.55
CA LYS A 69 -6.65 17.49 7.13
C LYS A 69 -7.92 17.05 7.84
N GLN A 70 -7.90 15.96 8.62
CA GLN A 70 -9.07 15.53 9.40
C GLN A 70 -9.25 16.32 10.71
N GLU A 71 -8.34 17.24 11.04
CA GLU A 71 -8.48 18.16 12.17
C GLU A 71 -8.59 19.60 11.68
N TYR A 72 -9.80 19.99 11.26
CA TYR A 72 -10.34 21.35 11.39
C TYR A 72 -11.86 21.36 11.22
#